data_AF-A0A2W4QW10-F1
#
_entry.id   AF-A0A2W4QW10-F1
#
_cell.length_a   1.000
_cell.length_b   1.000
_cell.length_c   1.000
_cell.angle_alpha   90.00
_cell.angle_beta   90.00
_cell.angle_gamma   90.00
#
_symmetry.space_group_name_H-M   'P 1'
#
loop_
_entity.id
_entity.type
_entity.pdbx_description
1 polymer ?
#
loop_
_entity_poly.entity_id
_entity_poly.type
_entity_poly.pdbx_seq_one_letter_code
_entity_poly.pdbx_strand_id
1 'polypeptide(L)' 'MGLRGIKLEMNQDRCKGCELCTEACPREVLAMGNQINALGYRAAVAIAPERCTGCRACYLVCPEVVFTIYKTA' A
#
# COMPACT_ATOMS: atom_id res chain seq x y z
N MET A 1 9.46 -12.70 -11.99
CA MET A 1 8.26 -12.63 -12.85
C MET A 1 7.26 -11.67 -12.19
N GLY A 2 7.40 -10.37 -12.42
CA GLY A 2 6.41 -9.37 -11.98
C GLY A 2 5.23 -9.40 -12.94
N LEU A 3 3.99 -9.38 -12.41
CA LEU A 3 2.78 -9.48 -13.20
C LEU A 3 2.54 -8.13 -13.91
N ARG A 4 2.86 -8.07 -15.21
CA ARG A 4 2.39 -6.98 -16.09
C ARG A 4 0.87 -6.92 -15.96
N GLY A 5 0.32 -5.74 -15.66
CA GLY A 5 -1.13 -5.56 -15.59
C GLY A 5 -1.73 -5.33 -14.19
N ILE A 6 -0.94 -5.04 -13.15
CA ILE A 6 -1.48 -4.67 -11.82
C ILE A 6 -0.95 -3.30 -11.41
N LYS A 7 -1.84 -2.43 -10.94
CA LYS A 7 -1.50 -1.15 -10.32
C LYS A 7 -2.05 -1.07 -8.91
N LEU A 8 -1.19 -0.64 -7.99
CA LEU A 8 -1.48 -0.35 -6.58
C LEU A 8 -1.37 1.16 -6.38
N GLU A 9 -2.46 1.78 -5.98
CA GLU A 9 -2.51 3.18 -5.59
C GLU A 9 -2.88 3.31 -4.12
N MET A 10 -2.44 4.40 -3.49
CA MET A 10 -2.69 4.62 -2.08
C MET A 10 -2.86 6.12 -1.78
N ASN A 11 -3.93 6.45 -1.06
CA ASN A 11 -4.16 7.79 -0.55
C ASN A 11 -3.37 8.02 0.75
N GLN A 12 -2.21 8.67 0.63
CA GLN A 12 -1.31 8.94 1.77
C GLN A 12 -1.90 9.91 2.79
N ASP A 13 -2.76 10.85 2.36
CA ASP A 13 -3.35 11.88 3.24
C ASP A 13 -4.36 11.30 4.23
N ARG A 14 -4.88 10.10 3.96
CA ARG A 14 -5.80 9.38 4.85
C ARG A 14 -5.12 8.28 5.67
N CYS A 15 -3.85 7.99 5.41
CA CYS A 15 -3.13 6.94 6.13
C CYS A 15 -2.81 7.39 7.57
N LYS A 16 -3.16 6.56 8.57
CA LYS A 16 -2.84 6.80 9.98
C LYS A 16 -1.62 6.03 10.51
N GLY A 17 -0.81 5.47 9.61
CA GLY A 17 0.47 4.86 9.96
C GLY A 17 0.42 3.64 10.89
N CYS A 18 -0.67 2.86 10.87
CA CYS A 18 -0.85 1.71 11.78
C CYS A 18 -0.02 0.45 11.44
N GLU A 19 0.78 0.49 10.37
CA GLU A 19 1.69 -0.59 9.93
C GLU A 19 1.05 -1.94 9.53
N LEU A 20 -0.25 -2.18 9.78
CA LEU A 20 -0.92 -3.44 9.42
C LEU A 20 -0.71 -3.89 7.96
N CYS A 21 -0.65 -2.93 7.02
CA CYS A 21 -0.44 -3.24 5.61
C CYS A 21 0.97 -3.72 5.27
N THR A 22 1.99 -3.33 6.04
CA THR A 22 3.38 -3.74 5.83
C THR A 22 3.54 -5.20 6.27
N GLU A 23 3.01 -5.54 7.44
CA GLU A 23 2.95 -6.92 7.97
C GLU A 23 2.13 -7.85 7.07
N ALA A 24 0.97 -7.38 6.59
CA ALA A 24 0.07 -8.19 5.77
C ALA A 24 0.56 -8.42 4.34
N CYS A 25 1.60 -7.71 3.86
CA CYS A 25 2.03 -7.81 2.47
C CYS A 25 3.00 -9.00 2.28
N PRO A 26 2.58 -10.13 1.68
CA PRO A 26 3.45 -11.32 1.53
C PRO A 26 4.59 -11.11 0.54
N ARG A 27 4.61 -9.96 -0.17
CA ARG A 27 5.61 -9.60 -1.16
C ARG A 27 6.46 -8.41 -0.71
N GLU A 28 6.25 -7.89 0.51
CA GLU A 28 7.03 -6.79 1.09
C GLU A 28 7.06 -5.55 0.17
N VAL A 29 5.92 -5.25 -0.46
CA VAL A 29 5.77 -4.11 -1.38
C VAL A 29 5.67 -2.80 -0.61
N LEU A 30 5.23 -2.86 0.65
CA LEU A 30 4.87 -1.71 1.47
C LEU A 30 5.86 -1.54 2.62
N ALA A 31 6.20 -0.28 2.92
CA ALA A 31 6.97 0.11 4.09
C ALA A 31 6.44 1.43 4.65
N MET A 32 6.87 1.81 5.86
CA MET A 32 6.56 3.13 6.41
C MET A 32 7.44 4.21 5.77
N GLY A 33 6.81 5.27 5.28
CA GLY A 33 7.50 6.41 4.71
C GLY A 33 8.13 7.31 5.78
N ASN A 34 9.04 8.18 5.35
CA ASN A 34 9.68 9.16 6.23
C ASN A 34 8.94 10.50 6.28
N GLN A 35 8.02 10.75 5.34
CA GLN A 35 7.26 11.99 5.26
C GLN A 35 6.05 11.96 6.19
N ILE A 36 5.77 13.11 6.80
CA ILE A 36 4.58 13.32 7.64
C ILE A 36 3.46 13.87 6.75
N ASN A 37 2.30 13.22 6.77
CA ASN A 37 1.12 13.67 6.04
C ASN A 37 0.36 14.78 6.79
N ALA A 38 -0.70 15.31 6.18
CA ALA A 38 -1.52 16.38 6.76
C ALA A 38 -2.17 16.04 8.12
N LEU A 39 -2.27 14.75 8.47
CA LEU A 39 -2.81 14.26 9.73
C LEU A 39 -1.74 14.06 10.82
N GLY A 40 -0.46 14.31 10.51
CA GLY A 40 0.64 14.13 11.46
C GLY A 40 1.22 12.72 11.52
N TYR A 41 0.86 11.82 10.60
CA TYR A 41 1.34 10.43 10.58
C TYR A 41 2.40 10.21 9.51
N ARG A 42 3.31 9.27 9.78
CA ARG A 42 4.12 8.64 8.74
C ARG A 42 3.21 7.74 7.91
N ALA A 43 2.91 8.13 6.69
CA ALA A 43 2.10 7.30 5.80
C ALA A 43 2.91 6.09 5.32
N ALA A 44 2.24 4.96 5.06
CA ALA A 44 2.86 3.87 4.33
C ALA A 44 3.27 4.36 2.92
N VAL A 45 4.15 3.63 2.23
CA VAL A 45 4.56 3.88 0.86
C VAL A 45 4.79 2.56 0.14
N ALA A 46 4.56 2.51 -1.17
CA ALA A 46 4.94 1.37 -1.99
C ALA A 46 6.42 1.51 -2.41
N ILE A 47 7.28 0.63 -1.91
CA ILE A 47 8.73 0.64 -2.19
C ILE A 47 9.11 -0.28 -3.36
N ALA A 48 8.28 -1.28 -3.65
CA ALA A 48 8.50 -2.23 -4.73
C ALA A 48 7.18 -2.57 -5.45
N PRO A 49 6.45 -1.58 -5.99
CA PRO A 49 5.13 -1.78 -6.60
C PRO A 49 5.12 -2.83 -7.72
N GLU A 50 6.24 -3.03 -8.43
CA GLU A 50 6.43 -4.04 -9.47
C GLU A 50 6.40 -5.50 -8.94
N ARG A 51 6.57 -5.70 -7.63
CA ARG A 51 6.41 -7.00 -6.95
C ARG A 51 4.96 -7.28 -6.55
N CYS A 52 4.04 -6.31 -6.70
CA CYS A 52 2.64 -6.45 -6.33
C CYS A 52 1.95 -7.49 -7.22
N THR A 53 1.25 -8.44 -6.60
CA THR A 53 0.47 -9.47 -7.29
C THR A 53 -1.01 -9.15 -7.38
N GLY A 54 -1.45 -8.07 -6.73
CA GLY A 54 -2.86 -7.72 -6.63
C GLY A 54 -3.65 -8.63 -5.68
N CYS A 55 -3.01 -9.27 -4.69
CA CYS A 55 -3.67 -10.17 -3.73
C CYS A 55 -4.66 -9.49 -2.77
N ARG A 56 -4.64 -8.16 -2.69
CA ARG A 56 -5.55 -7.33 -1.86
C ARG A 56 -5.41 -7.50 -0.34
N ALA A 57 -4.35 -8.13 0.16
CA ALA A 57 -4.12 -8.24 1.60
C ALA A 57 -4.10 -6.85 2.29
N CYS A 58 -3.35 -5.89 1.76
CA CYS A 58 -3.31 -4.53 2.27
C CYS A 58 -4.66 -3.81 2.24
N TYR A 59 -5.50 -4.07 1.24
CA TYR A 59 -6.84 -3.52 1.15
C TYR A 59 -7.76 -4.06 2.26
N LEU A 60 -7.71 -5.38 2.52
CA LEU A 60 -8.56 -6.03 3.50
C LEU A 60 -8.20 -5.66 4.94
N VAL A 61 -6.91 -5.46 5.24
CA VAL A 61 -6.46 -5.13 6.60
C VAL A 61 -6.50 -3.64 6.91
N CYS A 62 -6.65 -2.76 5.92
CA CYS A 62 -6.55 -1.32 6.12
C CYS A 62 -7.83 -0.76 6.78
N PRO A 63 -7.77 -0.23 8.01
CA PRO A 63 -8.95 0.34 8.67
C PRO A 63 -9.45 1.63 8.00
N GLU A 64 -8.54 2.35 7.33
CA GLU A 64 -8.80 3.65 6.72
C GLU A 64 -9.21 3.57 5.23
N VAL A 65 -9.16 2.36 4.65
CA VAL A 65 -9.53 2.09 3.25
C VAL A 65 -8.78 3.01 2.28
N VAL A 66 -7.44 3.05 2.39
CA VAL A 66 -6.60 3.96 1.59
C VAL A 66 -6.05 3.35 0.30
N PHE A 67 -6.20 2.05 0.09
CA PHE A 67 -5.63 1.34 -1.06
C PHE A 67 -6.65 1.19 -2.19
N THR A 68 -6.19 1.36 -3.43
CA THR A 68 -6.93 1.00 -4.65
C THR A 68 -6.07 0.05 -5.47
N ILE A 69 -6.62 -1.10 -5.87
CA ILE A 69 -5.90 -2.14 -6.58
C ILE A 69 -6.70 -2.53 -7.82
N TYR A 70 -6.10 -2.37 -9.00
CA TYR A 70 -6.78 -2.61 -10.26
C TYR A 70 -5.86 -3.24 -11.30
N LYS A 71 -6.48 -3.90 -12.27
CA LYS A 71 -5.76 -4.40 -13.44
C LYS A 71 -5.58 -3.27 -14.45
N THR A 72 -4.38 -3.14 -15.00
CA THR A 72 -4.11 -2.26 -16.14
C THR A 72 -4.18 -3.10 -17.41
N ALA A 73 -4.81 -2.55 -18.47
CA ALA A 73 -4.89 -3.17 -19.78
C ALA A 73 -3.51 -3.26 -20.45
#